data_AF-A0A951T1R2-F1
#
_entry.id   AF-A0A951T1R2-F1
#
_cell.length_a   1.000
_cell.length_b   1.000
_cell.length_c   1.000
_cell.angle_alpha   90.00
_cell.angle_beta   90.00
_cell.angle_gamma   90.00
#
_symmetry.space_group_name_H-M   'P 1'
#
loop_
_entity.id
_entity.type
_entity.pdbx_description
1 polymer ?
#
loop_
_entity_poly.entity_id
_entity_poly.type
_entity_poly.pdbx_seq_one_letter_code
_entity_poly.pdbx_strand_id
1 'polypeptide(L)' 'MKYTIWRVTSAGDGFPLSNMGITSVKERALEKARVLNQKLKAAEPDTDERFIVRDERGREIRDII' A
#
# COMPACT_ATOMS: atom_id res chain seq x y z
N MET A 1 6.37 14.98 5.48
CA MET A 1 5.61 13.74 5.71
C MET A 1 6.09 12.67 4.76
N LYS A 2 6.33 11.45 5.23
CA LYS A 2 6.66 10.29 4.37
C LYS A 2 5.53 9.28 4.36
N TYR A 3 5.22 8.76 3.18
CA TYR A 3 4.23 7.72 2.95
C TYR A 3 4.94 6.48 2.45
N THR A 4 4.68 5.35 3.08
CA THR A 4 5.28 4.06 2.75
C THR A 4 4.17 3.10 2.31
N ILE A 5 4.36 2.44 1.17
CA ILE A 5 3.46 1.36 0.74
C ILE A 5 3.84 0.05 1.43
N TRP A 6 2.85 -0.64 1.97
CA TRP A 6 2.98 -1.93 2.64
C TRP A 6 2.14 -2.96 1.89
N ARG A 7 2.69 -4.17 1.68
CA ARG A 7 1.88 -5.35 1.33
C ARG A 7 1.46 -5.99 2.65
N VAL A 8 0.16 -6.06 2.88
CA VAL A 8 -0.43 -6.63 4.10
C VAL A 8 -1.37 -7.77 3.73
N THR A 9 -1.43 -8.78 4.58
CA THR A 9 -2.40 -9.88 4.52
C THR A 9 -3.71 -9.46 5.19
N SER A 10 -4.80 -10.22 5.00
CA SER A 10 -6.04 -10.07 5.76
C SER A 10 -5.85 -10.15 7.29
N ALA A 11 -4.80 -10.82 7.77
CA ALA A 11 -4.45 -10.90 9.19
C ALA A 11 -3.82 -9.60 9.74
N GLY A 12 -3.41 -8.67 8.88
CA GLY A 12 -2.80 -7.40 9.27
C GLY A 12 -1.27 -7.42 9.34
N ASP A 13 -0.65 -8.60 9.22
CA ASP A 13 0.78 -8.76 9.02
C ASP A 13 1.20 -8.27 7.64
N GLY A 14 2.31 -7.55 7.56
CA GLY A 14 2.81 -7.06 6.29
C GLY A 14 4.20 -6.45 6.36
N PHE A 15 4.80 -6.27 5.20
CA PHE A 15 6.15 -5.75 5.05
C PHE A 15 6.16 -4.48 4.19
N PRO A 16 7.03 -3.50 4.51
CA PRO A 16 7.17 -2.30 3.71
C PRO A 16 7.85 -2.62 2.39
N LEU A 17 7.44 -1.97 1.31
CA LEU A 17 8.19 -2.00 0.06
C LEU A 17 9.37 -1.03 0.16
N SER A 18 10.46 -1.52 0.77
CA SER A 18 11.62 -0.76 1.25
C SER A 18 12.37 0.09 0.22
N ASN A 19 12.05 0.05 -1.07
CA ASN A 19 12.74 0.87 -2.08
C ASN A 19 11.85 1.53 -3.15
N MET A 20 10.62 1.06 -3.39
CA MET A 20 9.70 1.64 -4.39
C MET A 20 8.46 2.31 -3.79
N GLY A 21 8.21 2.07 -2.50
CA GLY A 21 6.98 2.46 -1.79
C GLY A 21 7.08 3.75 -0.98
N ILE A 22 8.25 4.37 -0.85
CA ILE A 22 8.44 5.57 -0.03
C ILE A 22 8.32 6.83 -0.90
N THR A 23 7.40 7.72 -0.57
CA THR A 23 7.25 9.03 -1.22
C THR A 23 6.76 10.10 -0.25
N SER A 24 7.09 11.36 -0.51
CA SER A 24 6.60 12.50 0.26
C SER A 24 5.22 13.00 -0.22
N VAL A 25 4.72 12.47 -1.33
CA VAL A 25 3.45 12.88 -1.96
C VAL A 25 2.37 11.84 -1.70
N LYS A 26 1.34 12.22 -0.92
CA LYS A 26 0.24 11.33 -0.52
C LYS A 26 -0.47 10.70 -1.73
N GLU A 27 -0.87 11.53 -2.69
CA GLU A 27 -1.62 11.10 -3.88
C GLU A 27 -0.82 10.10 -4.71
N ARG A 28 0.48 10.33 -4.89
CA ARG A 28 1.37 9.41 -5.60
C ARG A 28 1.52 8.08 -4.88
N ALA A 29 1.54 8.07 -3.54
CA ALA A 29 1.57 6.84 -2.76
C ALA A 29 0.27 6.04 -2.94
N LEU A 30 -0.88 6.72 -2.89
CA LEU A 30 -2.20 6.11 -3.03
C LEU A 30 -2.45 5.59 -4.44
N GLU A 31 -2.07 6.35 -5.47
CA GLU A 31 -2.13 5.91 -6.86
C GLU A 31 -1.28 4.66 -7.09
N LYS A 32 -0.03 4.65 -6.61
CA LYS A 32 0.83 3.46 -6.69
C LYS A 32 0.23 2.26 -5.96
N ALA A 33 -0.30 2.45 -4.75
CA ALA A 33 -0.94 1.37 -4.00
C ALA A 33 -2.16 0.81 -4.75
N ARG A 34 -2.96 1.67 -5.40
CA ARG A 34 -4.08 1.25 -6.26
C ARG A 34 -3.60 0.40 -7.44
N VAL A 35 -2.59 0.88 -8.17
CA VAL A 35 -2.02 0.14 -9.31
C VAL A 35 -1.44 -1.21 -8.85
N LEU A 36 -0.76 -1.24 -7.72
CA LEU A 36 -0.22 -2.49 -7.15
C LEU A 36 -1.35 -3.45 -6.75
N ASN A 37 -2.44 -2.96 -6.17
CA ASN A 37 -3.62 -3.79 -5.88
C ASN A 37 -4.28 -4.34 -7.15
N GLN A 38 -4.40 -3.55 -8.20
CA GLN A 38 -4.92 -4.02 -9.49
C GLN A 38 -4.03 -5.12 -10.08
N LYS A 39 -2.71 -4.91 -10.06
CA LYS A 39 -1.74 -5.92 -10.52
C LYS A 39 -1.78 -7.19 -9.66
N LEU A 40 -1.88 -7.04 -8.36
CA LEU A 40 -2.00 -8.15 -7.41
C LEU A 40 -3.23 -8.98 -7.72
N LYS A 41 -4.40 -8.35 -7.85
CA LYS A 41 -5.65 -9.04 -8.19
C LYS A 41 -5.60 -9.72 -9.56
N ALA A 42 -4.86 -9.15 -10.52
CA ALA A 42 -4.69 -9.77 -11.84
C ALA A 42 -3.74 -10.98 -11.82
N ALA A 43 -2.69 -10.94 -11.00
CA ALA A 43 -1.70 -12.03 -10.90
C ALA A 43 -2.13 -13.13 -9.92
N GLU A 44 -2.75 -12.74 -8.82
CA GLU A 44 -3.12 -13.56 -7.67
C GLU A 44 -4.56 -13.20 -7.24
N PRO A 45 -5.60 -13.61 -7.99
CA PRO A 45 -6.99 -13.21 -7.71
C PRO A 45 -7.55 -13.76 -6.39
N ASP A 46 -7.02 -14.90 -5.94
CA ASP A 46 -7.41 -15.56 -4.68
C ASP A 46 -6.59 -15.10 -3.48
N THR A 47 -5.69 -14.11 -3.64
CA THR A 47 -4.89 -13.62 -2.51
C THR A 47 -5.71 -12.75 -1.58
N ASP A 48 -5.53 -12.98 -0.29
CA ASP A 48 -6.02 -12.14 0.81
C ASP A 48 -5.13 -10.91 1.05
N GLU A 49 -4.09 -10.73 0.23
CA GLU A 49 -3.15 -9.64 0.37
C GLU A 49 -3.63 -8.37 -0.33
N ARG A 50 -3.18 -7.23 0.19
CA ARG A 50 -3.44 -5.91 -0.37
C ARG A 50 -2.30 -4.95 -0.09
N PHE A 51 -2.15 -3.98 -0.96
CA PHE A 51 -1.25 -2.86 -0.80
C PHE A 51 -1.96 -1.70 -0.11
N ILE A 52 -1.42 -1.24 1.02
CA ILE A 52 -1.90 -0.07 1.76
C ILE A 52 -0.81 0.98 1.85
N VAL A 53 -1.19 2.23 2.12
CA VAL A 53 -0.25 3.31 2.40
C VAL A 53 -0.27 3.59 3.89
N ARG A 54 0.91 3.64 4.52
CA ARG A 54 1.08 4.10 5.91
C ARG A 54 1.88 5.39 5.95
N ASP A 55 1.53 6.30 6.83
CA ASP A 55 2.37 7.47 7.13
C ASP A 55 3.59 7.09 7.98
N GLU A 56 4.46 8.07 8.25
CA GLU A 56 5.64 7.90 9.12
C GLU A 56 5.30 7.53 10.58
N ARG A 57 4.05 7.68 11.00
CA ARG A 57 3.53 7.27 12.31
C ARG A 57 2.90 5.88 12.28
N GLY A 58 2.97 5.18 11.13
CA GLY A 58 2.38 3.86 10.93
C GLY A 58 0.87 3.84 10.69
N ARG A 59 0.22 5.00 10.54
CA ARG A 59 -1.23 5.08 10.35
C ARG A 59 -1.58 4.79 8.91
N GLU A 60 -2.54 3.89 8.69
CA GLU A 60 -3.09 3.62 7.36
C GLU A 60 -3.78 4.88 6.83
N ILE A 61 -3.35 5.32 5.65
CA ILE A 61 -3.96 6.43 4.93
C ILE A 61 -4.95 5.83 3.94
N ARG A 62 -6.23 6.10 4.17
CA ARG A 62 -7.30 5.75 3.26
C ARG A 62 -7.58 6.92 2.32
N ASP A 63 -7.85 6.61 1.07
CA ASP A 63 -8.43 7.58 0.15
C ASP A 63 -9.90 7.75 0.57
N ILE A 64 -10.19 8.86 1.24
CA ILE A 64 -11.56 9.27 1.53
C ILE A 64 -11.99 10.00 0.27
N ILE A 65 -12.62 9.26 -0.65
CA ILE A 65 -13.38 9.84 -1.76
C ILE A 65 -14.73 10.28 -1.19
#